data_AF-A0A372ID62-F1
#
_entry.id   AF-A0A372ID62-F1
#
_cell.length_a   1.000
_cell.length_b   1.000
_cell.length_c   1.000
_cell.angle_alpha   90.00
_cell.angle_beta   90.00
_cell.angle_gamma   90.00
#
_symmetry.space_group_name_H-M   'P 1'
#
loop_
_entity.id
_entity.type
_entity.pdbx_description
1 polymer ?
#
loop_
_entity_poly.entity_id
_entity_poly.type
_entity_poly.pdbx_seq_one_letter_code
_entity_poly.pdbx_strand_id
1 'polypeptide(L)'
;MAKTNPGRFFEAYRLGETIRHAVPRSVSGGERALYHTLYPARHALHSSDAFAQSCGFPVSPLDDLITFHTVFGKTVPDISLNAVANLGYAEGRWLTPLWPGDTITAESEVIGLKENSNGKTGVVWVRTRGLNQRGETLLEYVRWVMVRKADPDAPAPEPVIPDLARVVAPEKLVMPQGLDFTGYDFALAGEPHRLDDYEIGEIIDHVDGVTVEEAEHMMATRLWQNTAKVHFDATLRPDGRRLIYGGHVISMARALSFNGLANAQLIAGLNGGAHANPCFAGDTVTAWSEVLDKAETPAPGVGALRLRLVATKGGVPGRLRDDAGKYLPEVLLDLDHWALVPV
;
A
#
# COMPACT_ATOMS: atom_id res chain seq x y z
N MET A 1 -29.39 14.09 17.84
CA MET A 1 -28.16 13.51 17.28
C MET A 1 -27.31 14.63 16.69
N ALA A 2 -26.01 14.63 16.94
CA ALA A 2 -25.08 15.54 16.29
C ALA A 2 -25.06 15.28 14.78
N LYS A 3 -24.90 16.32 13.95
CA LYS A 3 -24.80 16.20 12.49
C LYS A 3 -23.42 15.75 12.02
N THR A 4 -22.44 15.70 12.92
CA THR A 4 -21.07 15.25 12.66
C THR A 4 -20.97 13.73 12.74
N ASN A 5 -20.14 13.12 11.88
CA ASN A 5 -19.81 11.70 11.96
C ASN A 5 -18.59 11.49 12.88
N PRO A 6 -18.73 10.82 14.04
CA PRO A 6 -17.62 10.57 14.95
C PRO A 6 -16.68 9.44 14.49
N GLY A 7 -17.02 8.75 13.38
CA GLY A 7 -16.41 7.47 13.01
C GLY A 7 -16.86 6.36 13.95
N ARG A 8 -16.37 5.15 13.70
CA ARG A 8 -16.66 3.98 14.53
C ARG A 8 -15.60 3.80 15.62
N PHE A 9 -16.04 3.31 16.77
CA PHE A 9 -15.19 2.77 17.83
C PHE A 9 -15.30 1.25 17.82
N PHE A 10 -14.42 0.55 18.54
CA PHE A 10 -14.29 -0.90 18.47
C PHE A 10 -15.63 -1.65 18.69
N GLU A 11 -16.40 -1.25 19.69
CA GLU A 11 -17.69 -1.84 20.07
C GLU A 11 -18.82 -1.59 19.05
N ALA A 12 -18.59 -0.76 18.03
CA ALA A 12 -19.56 -0.47 16.97
C ALA A 12 -19.46 -1.43 15.77
N TYR A 13 -18.39 -2.22 15.65
CA TYR A 13 -18.25 -3.18 14.56
C TYR A 13 -19.05 -4.46 14.84
N ARG A 14 -19.55 -5.08 13.78
CA ARG A 14 -20.24 -6.37 13.84
C ARG A 14 -19.58 -7.32 12.86
N LEU A 15 -19.28 -8.55 13.31
CA LEU A 15 -18.71 -9.58 12.43
C LEU A 15 -19.67 -9.86 11.26
N GLY A 16 -19.13 -9.94 10.04
CA GLY A 16 -19.88 -10.14 8.80
C GLY A 16 -20.55 -8.87 8.25
N GLU A 17 -20.48 -7.73 8.95
CA GLU A 17 -21.03 -6.47 8.43
C GLU A 17 -20.21 -5.99 7.23
N THR A 18 -20.89 -5.65 6.15
CA THR A 18 -20.30 -4.93 5.01
C THR A 18 -20.60 -3.44 5.10
N ILE A 19 -19.55 -2.64 5.20
CA ILE A 19 -19.60 -1.18 5.26
C ILE A 19 -19.33 -0.63 3.87
N ARG A 20 -20.31 0.07 3.28
CA ARG A 20 -20.14 0.82 2.03
C ARG A 20 -19.58 2.20 2.34
N HIS A 21 -18.41 2.52 1.80
CA HIS A 21 -17.73 3.78 2.10
C HIS A 21 -18.25 4.92 1.22
N ALA A 22 -18.31 6.11 1.81
CA ALA A 22 -18.79 7.31 1.12
C ALA A 22 -17.75 7.88 0.13
N VAL A 23 -18.20 8.82 -0.71
CA VAL A 23 -17.37 9.64 -1.62
C VAL A 23 -16.72 8.81 -2.73
N PRO A 24 -17.51 8.35 -3.74
CA PRO A 24 -16.95 7.80 -4.97
C PRO A 24 -15.97 8.79 -5.60
N ARG A 25 -14.88 8.29 -6.21
CA ARG A 25 -13.80 9.13 -6.72
C ARG A 25 -13.43 8.76 -8.16
N SER A 26 -13.79 9.62 -9.10
CA SER A 26 -13.27 9.57 -10.47
C SER A 26 -11.81 9.99 -10.48
N VAL A 27 -10.98 9.33 -11.29
CA VAL A 27 -9.55 9.62 -11.42
C VAL A 27 -9.18 9.78 -12.90
N SER A 28 -8.15 10.54 -13.22
CA SER A 28 -7.68 10.78 -14.59
C SER A 28 -6.20 11.21 -14.59
N GLY A 29 -5.77 12.02 -15.57
CA GLY A 29 -4.38 12.45 -15.69
C GLY A 29 -3.89 13.37 -14.55
N GLY A 30 -4.80 14.04 -13.84
CA GLY A 30 -4.44 14.91 -12.72
C GLY A 30 -3.81 14.15 -11.55
N GLU A 31 -4.36 12.98 -11.22
CA GLU A 31 -3.81 12.10 -10.17
C GLU A 31 -2.42 11.59 -10.53
N ARG A 32 -2.18 11.23 -11.81
CA ARG A 32 -0.84 10.84 -12.29
C ARG A 32 0.16 11.97 -12.10
N ALA A 33 -0.15 13.17 -12.59
CA ALA A 33 0.74 14.32 -12.50
C ALA A 33 1.08 14.67 -11.05
N LEU A 34 0.08 14.68 -10.17
CA LEU A 34 0.30 14.94 -8.74
C LEU A 34 1.10 13.83 -8.06
N TYR A 35 0.84 12.55 -8.38
CA TYR A 35 1.60 11.44 -7.84
C TYR A 35 3.09 11.53 -8.22
N HIS A 36 3.41 11.80 -9.50
CA HIS A 36 4.80 12.00 -9.95
C HIS A 36 5.44 13.30 -9.43
N THR A 37 4.64 14.28 -8.99
CA THR A 37 5.17 15.47 -8.31
C THR A 37 5.55 15.16 -6.86
N LEU A 38 4.80 14.27 -6.21
CA LEU A 38 4.97 13.92 -4.79
C LEU A 38 6.02 12.83 -4.56
N TYR A 39 6.28 12.00 -5.55
CA TYR A 39 7.24 10.90 -5.47
C TYR A 39 8.10 10.89 -6.73
N PRO A 40 9.42 10.65 -6.65
CA PRO A 40 10.31 10.59 -7.81
C PRO A 40 10.13 9.28 -8.61
N ALA A 41 8.89 8.87 -8.86
CA ALA A 41 8.55 7.64 -9.55
C ALA A 41 8.88 7.76 -11.05
N ARG A 42 9.55 6.73 -11.60
CA ARG A 42 10.01 6.71 -12.99
C ARG A 42 9.67 5.44 -13.77
N HIS A 43 8.85 4.54 -13.21
CA HIS A 43 8.43 3.33 -13.90
C HIS A 43 7.75 3.68 -15.23
N ALA A 44 8.31 3.19 -16.33
CA ALA A 44 7.98 3.60 -17.68
C ALA A 44 6.50 3.32 -18.04
N LEU A 45 5.96 2.20 -17.55
CA LEU A 45 4.58 1.78 -17.81
C LEU A 45 3.54 2.78 -17.28
N HIS A 46 3.82 3.44 -16.15
CA HIS A 46 2.95 4.49 -15.57
C HIS A 46 3.25 5.91 -16.08
N SER A 47 4.36 6.06 -16.82
CA SER A 47 4.85 7.36 -17.28
C SER A 47 4.51 7.68 -18.73
N SER A 48 4.40 6.66 -19.60
CA SER A 48 4.27 6.84 -21.04
C SER A 48 3.19 5.94 -21.64
N ASP A 49 2.22 6.56 -22.32
CA ASP A 49 1.20 5.81 -23.06
C ASP A 49 1.83 5.00 -24.19
N ALA A 50 2.84 5.53 -24.87
CA ALA A 50 3.56 4.82 -25.94
C ALA A 50 4.31 3.58 -25.42
N PHE A 51 4.92 3.66 -24.23
CA PHE A 51 5.59 2.51 -23.61
C PHE A 51 4.57 1.47 -23.13
N ALA A 52 3.46 1.91 -22.53
CA ALA A 52 2.39 1.01 -22.14
C ALA A 52 1.76 0.30 -23.36
N GLN A 53 1.61 1.00 -24.49
CA GLN A 53 1.14 0.44 -25.75
C GLN A 53 2.09 -0.58 -26.36
N SER A 54 3.41 -0.36 -26.28
CA SER A 54 4.38 -1.38 -26.69
C SER A 54 4.36 -2.61 -25.78
N CYS A 55 3.81 -2.50 -24.57
CA CYS A 55 3.59 -3.61 -23.63
C CYS A 55 2.16 -4.19 -23.69
N GLY A 56 1.38 -3.84 -24.73
CA GLY A 56 0.05 -4.39 -25.03
C GLY A 56 -1.14 -3.73 -24.32
N PHE A 57 -0.91 -2.66 -23.54
CA PHE A 57 -2.01 -1.86 -22.98
C PHE A 57 -2.58 -0.84 -23.97
N PRO A 58 -3.85 -0.44 -23.85
CA PRO A 58 -4.42 0.59 -24.71
C PRO A 58 -3.84 2.00 -24.43
N VAL A 59 -3.46 2.25 -23.18
CA VAL A 59 -2.94 3.52 -22.66
C VAL A 59 -2.11 3.21 -21.41
N SER A 60 -1.36 4.16 -20.85
CA SER A 60 -0.74 3.95 -19.54
C SER A 60 -1.84 3.87 -18.46
N PRO A 61 -1.83 2.86 -17.57
CA PRO A 61 -2.71 2.84 -16.40
C PRO A 61 -2.29 3.89 -15.36
N LEU A 62 -3.12 4.12 -14.36
CA LEU A 62 -2.67 4.80 -13.13
C LEU A 62 -1.88 3.82 -12.27
N ASP A 63 -0.90 4.34 -11.53
CA ASP A 63 -0.02 3.54 -10.67
C ASP A 63 -0.83 2.69 -9.67
N ASP A 64 -0.38 1.46 -9.44
CA ASP A 64 -1.01 0.50 -8.54
C ASP A 64 -1.21 1.07 -7.12
N LEU A 65 -0.30 1.91 -6.65
CA LEU A 65 -0.41 2.57 -5.35
C LEU A 65 -1.39 3.74 -5.34
N ILE A 66 -1.70 4.37 -6.48
CA ILE A 66 -2.83 5.31 -6.59
C ILE A 66 -4.14 4.56 -6.32
N THR A 67 -4.30 3.36 -6.89
CA THR A 67 -5.44 2.48 -6.61
C THR A 67 -5.52 2.14 -5.13
N PHE A 68 -4.42 1.64 -4.56
CA PHE A 68 -4.37 1.27 -3.14
C PHE A 68 -4.67 2.45 -2.22
N HIS A 69 -4.05 3.61 -2.43
CA HIS A 69 -4.25 4.77 -1.58
C HIS A 69 -5.64 5.37 -1.69
N THR A 70 -6.22 5.41 -2.88
CA THR A 70 -7.59 5.91 -3.06
C THR A 70 -8.58 5.00 -2.35
N VAL A 71 -8.49 3.67 -2.56
CA VAL A 71 -9.34 2.68 -1.88
C VAL A 71 -9.14 2.73 -0.37
N PHE A 72 -7.90 2.72 0.11
CA PHE A 72 -7.58 2.83 1.54
C PHE A 72 -8.17 4.11 2.14
N GLY A 73 -7.97 5.25 1.49
CA GLY A 73 -8.49 6.56 1.93
C GLY A 73 -10.01 6.58 2.07
N LYS A 74 -10.75 5.90 1.17
CA LYS A 74 -12.22 5.73 1.30
C LYS A 74 -12.61 5.06 2.61
N THR A 75 -11.83 4.08 3.07
CA THR A 75 -12.16 3.30 4.27
C THR A 75 -11.87 4.06 5.57
N VAL A 76 -11.03 5.10 5.54
CA VAL A 76 -10.52 5.73 6.77
C VAL A 76 -11.63 6.28 7.68
N PRO A 77 -12.64 7.03 7.20
CA PRO A 77 -13.71 7.56 8.04
C PRO A 77 -14.43 6.49 8.87
N ASP A 78 -14.60 5.29 8.30
CA ASP A 78 -15.41 4.22 8.90
C ASP A 78 -14.58 3.15 9.62
N ILE A 79 -13.33 2.92 9.21
CA ILE A 79 -12.47 1.85 9.73
C ILE A 79 -11.40 2.36 10.70
N SER A 80 -10.78 3.50 10.41
CA SER A 80 -9.54 3.89 11.09
C SER A 80 -9.47 5.33 11.57
N LEU A 81 -10.57 6.07 11.55
CA LEU A 81 -10.63 7.43 12.09
C LEU A 81 -10.26 7.47 13.57
N ASN A 82 -10.69 6.46 14.33
CA ASN A 82 -10.41 6.30 15.76
C ASN A 82 -9.33 5.22 16.04
N ALA A 83 -8.62 4.76 15.00
CA ALA A 83 -7.54 3.80 15.17
C ALA A 83 -6.33 4.42 15.90
N VAL A 84 -5.62 3.57 16.64
CA VAL A 84 -4.30 3.85 17.22
C VAL A 84 -3.23 3.57 16.18
N ALA A 85 -3.33 2.44 15.48
CA ALA A 85 -2.37 2.01 14.46
C ALA A 85 -3.02 1.03 13.47
N ASN A 86 -2.49 1.00 12.25
CA ASN A 86 -2.65 -0.12 11.34
C ASN A 86 -1.61 -1.18 11.68
N LEU A 87 -2.04 -2.41 11.92
CA LEU A 87 -1.18 -3.47 12.44
C LEU A 87 -0.67 -4.41 11.35
N GLY A 88 -1.30 -4.42 10.18
CA GLY A 88 -0.77 -5.10 9.01
C GLY A 88 -1.74 -5.19 7.84
N TYR A 89 -1.28 -5.90 6.81
CA TYR A 89 -1.98 -6.18 5.57
C TYR A 89 -1.78 -7.66 5.23
N ALA A 90 -2.68 -8.25 4.45
CA ALA A 90 -2.55 -9.58 3.90
C ALA A 90 -3.43 -9.73 2.66
N GLU A 91 -3.16 -10.77 1.86
CA GLU A 91 -4.02 -11.19 0.75
C GLU A 91 -4.36 -10.07 -0.25
N GLY A 92 -3.47 -9.09 -0.42
CA GLY A 92 -3.74 -7.98 -1.33
C GLY A 92 -3.51 -8.40 -2.78
N ARG A 93 -4.47 -8.12 -3.66
CA ARG A 93 -4.41 -8.49 -5.08
C ARG A 93 -4.94 -7.36 -5.95
N TRP A 94 -4.14 -6.94 -6.92
CA TRP A 94 -4.58 -6.09 -8.01
C TRP A 94 -5.19 -6.98 -9.09
N LEU A 95 -6.48 -6.76 -9.37
CA LEU A 95 -7.27 -7.66 -10.22
C LEU A 95 -7.59 -7.03 -11.58
N THR A 96 -7.78 -5.72 -11.62
CA THR A 96 -8.03 -4.96 -12.85
C THR A 96 -7.25 -3.65 -12.79
N PRO A 97 -6.50 -3.28 -13.85
CA PRO A 97 -5.82 -1.99 -13.91
C PRO A 97 -6.80 -0.81 -13.75
N LEU A 98 -6.34 0.23 -13.08
CA LEU A 98 -7.08 1.48 -12.95
C LEU A 98 -6.79 2.38 -14.15
N TRP A 99 -7.80 2.63 -14.98
CA TRP A 99 -7.63 3.47 -16.16
C TRP A 99 -7.98 4.93 -15.89
N PRO A 100 -7.32 5.89 -16.57
CA PRO A 100 -7.79 7.27 -16.58
C PRO A 100 -9.26 7.36 -17.02
N GLY A 101 -10.09 8.00 -16.20
CA GLY A 101 -11.54 8.11 -16.38
C GLY A 101 -12.37 7.15 -15.51
N ASP A 102 -11.77 6.12 -14.92
CA ASP A 102 -12.49 5.22 -14.01
C ASP A 102 -12.92 5.94 -12.73
N THR A 103 -13.98 5.42 -12.10
CA THR A 103 -14.50 5.92 -10.82
C THR A 103 -14.46 4.84 -9.76
N ILE A 104 -13.71 5.09 -8.69
CA ILE A 104 -13.48 4.16 -7.59
C ILE A 104 -14.55 4.32 -6.52
N THR A 105 -15.12 3.20 -6.10
CA THR A 105 -15.88 3.02 -4.85
C THR A 105 -15.18 1.99 -3.98
N ALA A 106 -15.51 1.95 -2.68
CA ALA A 106 -14.94 0.96 -1.77
C ALA A 106 -15.97 0.42 -0.79
N GLU A 107 -15.82 -0.86 -0.42
CA GLU A 107 -16.56 -1.51 0.65
C GLU A 107 -15.62 -2.38 1.50
N SER A 108 -15.95 -2.53 2.79
CA SER A 108 -15.18 -3.36 3.72
C SER A 108 -16.09 -4.30 4.49
N GLU A 109 -15.79 -5.60 4.46
CA GLU A 109 -16.42 -6.62 5.29
C GLU A 109 -15.60 -6.80 6.59
N VAL A 110 -16.26 -6.77 7.75
CA VAL A 110 -15.62 -7.10 9.03
C VAL A 110 -15.49 -8.61 9.16
N ILE A 111 -14.27 -9.12 9.07
CA ILE A 111 -13.97 -10.57 9.07
C ILE A 111 -13.35 -11.07 10.39
N GLY A 112 -13.09 -10.16 11.32
CA GLY A 112 -12.55 -10.51 12.63
C GLY A 112 -12.63 -9.37 13.64
N LEU A 113 -12.80 -9.73 14.90
CA LEU A 113 -12.88 -8.82 16.04
C LEU A 113 -12.21 -9.48 17.24
N LYS A 114 -11.34 -8.74 17.93
CA LYS A 114 -10.73 -9.21 19.18
C LYS A 114 -10.44 -8.04 20.10
N GLU A 115 -11.02 -8.04 21.29
CA GLU A 115 -10.66 -7.04 22.30
C GLU A 115 -9.24 -7.28 22.85
N ASN A 116 -8.50 -6.21 23.09
CA ASN A 116 -7.19 -6.31 23.75
C ASN A 116 -7.36 -6.48 25.27
N SER A 117 -6.42 -7.16 25.90
CA SER A 117 -6.45 -7.48 27.34
C SER A 117 -6.54 -6.26 28.26
N ASN A 118 -6.18 -5.06 27.80
CA ASN A 118 -6.30 -3.83 28.56
C ASN A 118 -7.72 -3.24 28.61
N GLY A 119 -8.68 -3.81 27.87
CA GLY A 119 -10.08 -3.38 27.83
C GLY A 119 -10.34 -1.98 27.24
N LYS A 120 -9.31 -1.31 26.69
CA LYS A 120 -9.40 0.07 26.16
C LYS A 120 -9.42 0.13 24.63
N THR A 121 -9.04 -0.96 23.98
CA THR A 121 -8.87 -1.07 22.54
C THR A 121 -9.24 -2.47 22.07
N GLY A 122 -9.51 -2.62 20.79
CA GLY A 122 -9.61 -3.94 20.16
C GLY A 122 -9.09 -3.90 18.73
N VAL A 123 -8.81 -5.08 18.17
CA VAL A 123 -8.36 -5.26 16.80
C VAL A 123 -9.54 -5.63 15.93
N VAL A 124 -9.66 -4.95 14.79
CA VAL A 124 -10.67 -5.19 13.77
C VAL A 124 -9.95 -5.63 12.50
N TRP A 125 -10.34 -6.77 11.95
CA TRP A 125 -9.90 -7.24 10.64
C TRP A 125 -10.99 -6.93 9.62
N VAL A 126 -10.59 -6.32 8.51
CA VAL A 126 -11.50 -6.03 7.40
C VAL A 126 -10.94 -6.55 6.09
N ARG A 127 -11.80 -7.15 5.26
CA ARG A 127 -11.54 -7.40 3.85
C ARG A 127 -12.14 -6.25 3.05
N THR A 128 -11.29 -5.47 2.40
CA THR A 128 -11.68 -4.30 1.63
C THR A 128 -11.61 -4.60 0.15
N ARG A 129 -12.61 -4.15 -0.61
CA ARG A 129 -12.63 -4.18 -2.08
C ARG A 129 -12.79 -2.77 -2.62
N GLY A 130 -11.95 -2.42 -3.60
CA GLY A 130 -12.10 -1.26 -4.46
C GLY A 130 -12.74 -1.67 -5.77
N LEU A 131 -13.82 -1.01 -6.17
CA LEU A 131 -14.60 -1.32 -7.36
C LEU A 131 -14.62 -0.12 -8.32
N ASN A 132 -14.59 -0.36 -9.63
CA ASN A 132 -14.84 0.71 -10.61
C ASN A 132 -16.35 0.89 -10.89
N GLN A 133 -16.69 1.83 -11.77
CA GLN A 133 -18.07 2.13 -12.17
C GLN A 133 -18.81 0.98 -12.88
N ARG A 134 -18.08 -0.04 -13.35
CA ARG A 134 -18.63 -1.25 -13.99
C ARG A 134 -18.85 -2.39 -12.97
N GLY A 135 -18.48 -2.17 -11.70
CA GLY A 135 -18.54 -3.20 -10.65
C GLY A 135 -17.38 -4.20 -10.70
N GLU A 136 -16.36 -3.96 -11.53
CA GLU A 136 -15.15 -4.77 -11.56
C GLU A 136 -14.29 -4.43 -10.34
N THR A 137 -13.69 -5.45 -9.71
CA THR A 137 -12.78 -5.23 -8.59
C THR A 137 -11.42 -4.81 -9.13
N LEU A 138 -10.97 -3.62 -8.72
CA LEU A 138 -9.64 -3.11 -9.04
C LEU A 138 -8.60 -3.74 -8.11
N LEU A 139 -8.91 -3.73 -6.82
CA LEU A 139 -8.05 -4.16 -5.74
C LEU A 139 -8.88 -4.79 -4.63
N GLU A 140 -8.41 -5.88 -4.06
CA GLU A 140 -8.88 -6.38 -2.77
C GLU A 140 -7.70 -6.59 -1.82
N TYR A 141 -7.90 -6.43 -0.52
CA TYR A 141 -6.91 -6.78 0.50
C TYR A 141 -7.57 -6.98 1.86
N VAL A 142 -6.87 -7.66 2.76
CA VAL A 142 -7.19 -7.68 4.19
C VAL A 142 -6.26 -6.71 4.91
N ARG A 143 -6.80 -5.94 5.86
CA ARG A 143 -6.01 -5.20 6.84
C ARG A 143 -6.60 -5.33 8.22
N TRP A 144 -5.78 -5.10 9.24
CA TRP A 144 -6.27 -5.02 10.61
C TRP A 144 -5.72 -3.82 11.36
N VAL A 145 -6.59 -3.24 12.18
CA VAL A 145 -6.34 -1.97 12.86
C VAL A 145 -6.66 -2.12 14.34
N MET A 146 -5.86 -1.48 15.18
CA MET A 146 -6.18 -1.33 16.60
C MET A 146 -7.08 -0.10 16.78
N VAL A 147 -8.32 -0.29 17.21
CA VAL A 147 -9.32 0.77 17.36
C VAL A 147 -9.59 1.01 18.85
N ARG A 148 -9.77 2.28 19.23
CA ARG A 148 -10.17 2.67 20.59
C ARG A 148 -11.61 2.22 20.87
N LYS A 149 -11.90 1.91 22.13
CA LYS A 149 -13.28 1.88 22.63
C LYS A 149 -13.73 3.29 23.00
N ALA A 150 -15.00 3.62 22.78
CA ALA A 150 -15.58 4.86 23.31
C ALA A 150 -15.96 4.66 24.78
N ASP A 151 -16.55 3.51 25.09
CA ASP A 151 -16.89 3.06 26.44
C ASP A 151 -16.02 1.86 26.82
N PRO A 152 -15.04 2.01 27.73
CA PRO A 152 -14.21 0.90 28.22
C PRO A 152 -15.02 -0.26 28.80
N ASP A 153 -16.22 -0.02 29.33
CA ASP A 153 -17.07 -1.00 29.98
C ASP A 153 -18.02 -1.72 29.00
N ALA A 154 -18.06 -1.30 27.73
CA ALA A 154 -18.85 -1.97 26.71
C ALA A 154 -18.45 -3.45 26.57
N PRO A 155 -19.40 -4.38 26.39
CA PRO A 155 -19.10 -5.80 26.36
C PRO A 155 -18.19 -6.17 25.19
N ALA A 156 -17.19 -7.01 25.46
CA ALA A 156 -16.32 -7.54 24.42
C ALA A 156 -17.11 -8.46 23.47
N PRO A 157 -16.92 -8.36 22.14
CA PRO A 157 -17.45 -9.34 21.22
C PRO A 157 -16.76 -10.70 21.40
N GLU A 158 -17.41 -11.78 20.96
CA GLU A 158 -16.74 -13.08 20.84
C GLU A 158 -15.52 -12.95 19.91
N PRO A 159 -14.32 -13.37 20.34
CA PRO A 159 -13.11 -13.15 19.57
C PRO A 159 -13.09 -14.04 18.32
N VAL A 160 -13.02 -13.41 17.15
CA VAL A 160 -12.79 -14.08 15.87
C VAL A 160 -11.55 -13.49 15.23
N ILE A 161 -10.55 -14.34 15.03
CA ILE A 161 -9.30 -14.00 14.34
C ILE A 161 -9.30 -14.80 13.04
N PRO A 162 -9.34 -14.15 11.86
CA PRO A 162 -9.32 -14.87 10.60
C PRO A 162 -7.96 -15.54 10.41
N ASP A 163 -7.97 -16.73 9.83
CA ASP A 163 -6.77 -17.34 9.27
C ASP A 163 -6.48 -16.67 7.92
N LEU A 164 -5.28 -16.09 7.78
CA LEU A 164 -4.88 -15.28 6.63
C LEU A 164 -3.67 -15.91 5.96
N ALA A 165 -3.69 -15.99 4.63
CA ALA A 165 -2.53 -16.44 3.90
C ALA A 165 -1.35 -15.49 4.13
N ARG A 166 -0.18 -16.04 4.45
CA ARG A 166 1.06 -15.27 4.64
C ARG A 166 1.61 -14.67 3.35
N VAL A 167 1.28 -15.31 2.23
CA VAL A 167 1.75 -14.97 0.89
C VAL A 167 0.60 -15.19 -0.08
N VAL A 168 0.38 -14.26 -0.99
CA VAL A 168 -0.47 -14.48 -2.16
C VAL A 168 0.26 -15.48 -3.05
N ALA A 169 -0.32 -16.67 -3.20
CA ALA A 169 0.24 -17.70 -4.07
C ALA A 169 0.35 -17.18 -5.52
N PRO A 170 1.45 -17.47 -6.25
CA PRO A 170 1.66 -16.97 -7.60
C PRO A 170 0.49 -17.23 -8.55
N GLU A 171 -0.19 -18.38 -8.42
CA GLU A 171 -1.34 -18.76 -9.27
C GLU A 171 -2.58 -17.90 -9.01
N LYS A 172 -2.60 -17.14 -7.91
CA LYS A 172 -3.65 -16.17 -7.57
C LYS A 172 -3.34 -14.75 -8.03
N LEU A 173 -2.13 -14.49 -8.54
CA LEU A 173 -1.79 -13.22 -9.16
C LEU A 173 -2.56 -13.10 -10.48
N VAL A 174 -3.16 -11.94 -10.73
CA VAL A 174 -3.93 -11.69 -11.95
C VAL A 174 -3.06 -10.89 -12.91
N MET A 175 -2.84 -11.42 -14.10
CA MET A 175 -2.16 -10.69 -15.15
C MET A 175 -3.15 -9.72 -15.80
N PRO A 176 -2.82 -8.41 -15.88
CA PRO A 176 -3.60 -7.47 -16.64
C PRO A 176 -3.82 -7.95 -18.08
N GLN A 177 -5.06 -7.82 -18.56
CA GLN A 177 -5.39 -8.25 -19.92
C GLN A 177 -4.54 -7.50 -20.94
N GLY A 178 -3.87 -8.26 -21.81
CA GLY A 178 -3.03 -7.73 -22.88
C GLY A 178 -1.58 -7.43 -22.48
N LEU A 179 -1.20 -7.58 -21.21
CA LEU A 179 0.18 -7.35 -20.78
C LEU A 179 1.14 -8.32 -21.51
N ASP A 180 2.15 -7.76 -22.16
CA ASP A 180 3.15 -8.49 -22.94
C ASP A 180 4.51 -7.77 -22.86
N PHE A 181 5.55 -8.46 -22.40
CA PHE A 181 6.93 -7.96 -22.32
C PHE A 181 7.88 -8.60 -23.34
N THR A 182 7.37 -9.29 -24.36
CA THR A 182 8.22 -9.87 -25.42
C THR A 182 8.96 -8.82 -26.25
N GLY A 183 8.35 -7.65 -26.45
CA GLY A 183 8.92 -6.49 -27.17
C GLY A 183 9.47 -5.39 -26.25
N TYR A 184 9.82 -5.73 -25.01
CA TYR A 184 10.16 -4.76 -23.97
C TYR A 184 11.43 -3.96 -24.27
N ASP A 185 11.33 -2.62 -24.23
CA ASP A 185 12.46 -1.71 -24.46
C ASP A 185 13.18 -1.39 -23.14
N PHE A 186 14.25 -2.15 -22.87
CA PHE A 186 15.10 -1.99 -21.69
C PHE A 186 15.78 -0.62 -21.59
N ALA A 187 16.09 0.03 -22.72
CA ALA A 187 16.74 1.34 -22.71
C ALA A 187 15.76 2.42 -22.23
N LEU A 188 14.50 2.36 -22.67
CA LEU A 188 13.46 3.27 -22.20
C LEU A 188 12.96 2.92 -20.78
N ALA A 189 13.01 1.64 -20.39
CA ALA A 189 12.62 1.19 -19.06
C ALA A 189 13.61 1.62 -17.97
N GLY A 190 14.90 1.74 -18.31
CA GLY A 190 15.92 2.36 -17.48
C GLY A 190 17.00 1.40 -16.96
N GLU A 191 16.88 0.10 -17.19
CA GLU A 191 17.90 -0.89 -16.83
C GLU A 191 17.83 -2.14 -17.73
N PRO A 192 18.93 -2.92 -17.85
CA PRO A 192 18.94 -4.16 -18.64
C PRO A 192 18.44 -5.40 -17.89
N HIS A 193 18.30 -5.34 -16.56
CA HIS A 193 18.05 -6.51 -15.69
C HIS A 193 16.66 -7.11 -15.85
N ARG A 194 16.60 -8.42 -15.99
CA ARG A 194 15.38 -9.24 -16.15
C ARG A 194 15.16 -10.12 -14.94
N LEU A 195 14.06 -10.88 -14.94
CA LEU A 195 13.74 -11.85 -13.89
C LEU A 195 14.96 -12.71 -13.51
N ASP A 196 15.66 -13.26 -14.50
CA ASP A 196 16.77 -14.19 -14.28
C ASP A 196 18.05 -13.52 -13.75
N ASP A 197 18.19 -12.20 -13.88
CA ASP A 197 19.37 -11.46 -13.41
C ASP A 197 19.37 -11.21 -11.89
N TYR A 198 18.22 -11.35 -11.22
CA TYR A 198 18.10 -11.19 -9.77
C TYR A 198 18.40 -12.50 -9.04
N GLU A 199 18.96 -12.50 -7.84
CA GLU A 199 19.18 -13.73 -7.06
C GLU A 199 18.28 -13.79 -5.82
N ILE A 200 17.69 -14.95 -5.50
CA ILE A 200 16.93 -15.08 -4.25
C ILE A 200 17.89 -14.91 -3.06
N GLY A 201 17.54 -14.00 -2.15
CA GLY A 201 18.35 -13.56 -1.01
C GLY A 201 19.23 -12.35 -1.32
N GLU A 202 19.27 -11.87 -2.56
CA GLU A 202 19.97 -10.64 -2.93
C GLU A 202 19.38 -9.43 -2.21
N ILE A 203 20.27 -8.58 -1.68
CA ILE A 203 19.92 -7.28 -1.09
C ILE A 203 20.32 -6.16 -2.05
N ILE A 204 19.36 -5.34 -2.44
CA ILE A 204 19.53 -4.21 -3.34
C ILE A 204 19.40 -2.93 -2.51
N ASP A 205 20.51 -2.20 -2.34
CA ASP A 205 20.49 -0.85 -1.80
C ASP A 205 20.07 0.14 -2.89
N HIS A 206 18.97 0.86 -2.68
CA HIS A 206 18.46 1.81 -3.68
C HIS A 206 19.18 3.16 -3.65
N VAL A 207 20.09 3.36 -2.69
CA VAL A 207 21.04 4.50 -2.56
C VAL A 207 20.39 5.86 -2.28
N ASP A 208 19.38 6.24 -3.05
CA ASP A 208 18.76 7.55 -3.02
C ASP A 208 18.00 7.80 -1.71
N GLY A 209 18.01 9.06 -1.27
CA GLY A 209 17.31 9.52 -0.09
C GLY A 209 16.48 10.77 -0.37
N VAL A 210 15.23 10.80 0.10
CA VAL A 210 14.32 11.94 -0.05
C VAL A 210 13.83 12.39 1.32
N THR A 211 14.01 13.67 1.61
CA THR A 211 13.57 14.28 2.87
C THR A 211 12.10 14.65 2.80
N VAL A 212 11.32 14.19 3.76
CA VAL A 212 9.87 14.39 3.74
C VAL A 212 9.48 15.75 4.30
N GLU A 213 8.64 16.48 3.59
CA GLU A 213 8.13 17.79 3.99
C GLU A 213 6.67 17.74 4.47
N GLU A 214 6.26 18.69 5.32
CA GLU A 214 4.88 18.73 5.83
C GLU A 214 3.84 18.93 4.73
N ALA A 215 4.16 19.78 3.74
CA ALA A 215 3.23 20.09 2.67
C ALA A 215 2.96 18.87 1.78
N GLU A 216 3.99 18.12 1.40
CA GLU A 216 3.86 17.02 0.45
C GLU A 216 3.04 15.85 0.99
N HIS A 217 3.28 15.39 2.22
CA HIS A 217 2.53 14.24 2.75
C HIS A 217 1.07 14.62 3.00
N MET A 218 0.81 15.87 3.43
CA MET A 218 -0.56 16.38 3.58
C MET A 218 -1.27 16.50 2.22
N MET A 219 -0.57 16.96 1.17
CA MET A 219 -1.10 17.00 -0.20
C MET A 219 -1.41 15.60 -0.72
N ALA A 220 -0.50 14.63 -0.55
CA ALA A 220 -0.72 13.23 -0.88
C ALA A 220 -1.96 12.68 -0.14
N THR A 221 -2.02 12.87 1.18
CA THR A 221 -3.11 12.35 2.01
C THR A 221 -4.47 12.97 1.63
N ARG A 222 -4.49 14.26 1.25
CA ARG A 222 -5.68 14.94 0.70
C ARG A 222 -6.09 14.40 -0.66
N LEU A 223 -5.13 14.11 -1.54
CA LEU A 223 -5.38 13.53 -2.86
C LEU A 223 -6.15 12.20 -2.74
N TRP A 224 -5.81 11.40 -1.74
CA TRP A 224 -6.48 10.13 -1.40
C TRP A 224 -7.80 10.30 -0.64
N GLN A 225 -8.16 11.53 -0.28
CA GLN A 225 -9.28 11.87 0.60
C GLN A 225 -9.25 11.06 1.91
N ASN A 226 -8.04 10.77 2.41
CA ASN A 226 -7.82 10.19 3.72
C ASN A 226 -7.95 11.29 4.78
N THR A 227 -8.78 11.05 5.79
CA THR A 227 -9.14 12.05 6.82
C THR A 227 -8.59 11.75 8.21
N ALA A 228 -7.63 10.82 8.33
CA ALA A 228 -7.02 10.51 9.61
C ALA A 228 -6.33 11.75 10.20
N LYS A 229 -6.80 12.19 11.37
CA LYS A 229 -6.50 13.51 11.94
C LYS A 229 -5.01 13.71 12.23
N VAL A 230 -4.30 12.63 12.57
CA VAL A 230 -2.87 12.64 12.92
C VAL A 230 -1.96 13.13 11.78
N HIS A 231 -2.45 13.13 10.54
CA HIS A 231 -1.69 13.63 9.38
C HIS A 231 -1.84 15.15 9.19
N PHE A 232 -2.80 15.79 9.86
CA PHE A 232 -3.15 17.18 9.58
C PHE A 232 -3.09 18.08 10.81
N ASP A 233 -3.48 17.56 11.97
CA ASP A 233 -3.65 18.33 13.19
C ASP A 233 -2.55 18.00 14.21
N ALA A 234 -1.56 18.88 14.29
CA ALA A 234 -0.46 18.79 15.24
C ALA A 234 -0.93 18.92 16.71
N THR A 235 -2.09 19.53 16.97
CA THR A 235 -2.57 19.77 18.34
C THR A 235 -3.05 18.49 19.04
N LEU A 236 -3.30 17.42 18.28
CA LEU A 236 -3.73 16.12 18.81
C LEU A 236 -2.59 15.28 19.39
N ARG A 237 -1.34 15.72 19.25
CA ARG A 237 -0.17 14.97 19.72
C ARG A 237 0.63 15.77 20.73
N PRO A 238 1.09 15.14 21.84
CA PRO A 238 1.89 15.82 22.86
C PRO A 238 3.22 16.39 22.34
N ASP A 239 3.78 15.80 21.29
CA ASP A 239 5.04 16.23 20.66
C ASP A 239 4.86 17.35 19.62
N GLY A 240 3.62 17.75 19.32
CA GLY A 240 3.32 18.80 18.34
C GLY A 240 3.69 18.44 16.89
N ARG A 241 4.01 17.17 16.60
CA ARG A 241 4.40 16.70 15.26
C ARG A 241 3.26 15.94 14.60
N ARG A 242 3.04 16.15 13.31
CA ARG A 242 2.13 15.31 12.52
C ARG A 242 2.80 13.98 12.19
N LEU A 243 2.01 12.91 12.22
CA LEU A 243 2.47 11.63 11.70
C LEU A 243 2.31 11.63 10.19
N ILE A 244 3.35 11.22 9.46
CA ILE A 244 3.22 10.96 8.03
C ILE A 244 2.36 9.71 7.84
N TYR A 245 1.48 9.76 6.83
CA TYR A 245 0.71 8.59 6.41
C TYR A 245 1.64 7.45 5.99
N GLY A 246 1.52 6.28 6.61
CA GLY A 246 2.39 5.13 6.28
C GLY A 246 2.37 4.74 4.80
N GLY A 247 1.26 4.94 4.08
CA GLY A 247 1.22 4.71 2.63
C GLY A 247 2.03 5.72 1.82
N HIS A 248 2.29 6.93 2.33
CA HIS A 248 3.23 7.85 1.72
C HIS A 248 4.66 7.28 1.76
N VAL A 249 5.04 6.61 2.86
CA VAL A 249 6.33 5.90 2.96
C VAL A 249 6.39 4.70 2.00
N ILE A 250 5.27 3.98 1.80
CA ILE A 250 5.17 2.91 0.78
C ILE A 250 5.45 3.47 -0.62
N SER A 251 4.77 4.56 -1.00
CA SER A 251 4.97 5.21 -2.31
C SER A 251 6.40 5.75 -2.48
N MET A 252 6.97 6.35 -1.42
CA MET A 252 8.35 6.85 -1.47
C MET A 252 9.34 5.70 -1.66
N ALA A 253 9.23 4.63 -0.87
CA ALA A 253 10.09 3.46 -1.01
C ALA A 253 9.98 2.83 -2.40
N ARG A 254 8.75 2.74 -2.94
CA ARG A 254 8.51 2.24 -4.30
C ARG A 254 9.12 3.14 -5.38
N ALA A 255 9.08 4.46 -5.20
CA ALA A 255 9.73 5.38 -6.13
C ALA A 255 11.26 5.25 -6.10
N LEU A 256 11.84 5.16 -4.89
CA LEU A 256 13.28 4.93 -4.69
C LEU A 256 13.72 3.58 -5.25
N SER A 257 12.87 2.54 -5.14
CA SER A 257 13.20 1.20 -5.63
C SER A 257 13.47 1.14 -7.13
N PHE A 258 13.08 2.16 -7.90
CA PHE A 258 13.42 2.24 -9.31
C PHE A 258 14.93 2.07 -9.55
N ASN A 259 15.77 2.58 -8.65
CA ASN A 259 17.21 2.34 -8.72
C ASN A 259 17.53 0.89 -8.31
N GLY A 260 17.73 0.02 -9.29
CA GLY A 260 18.00 -1.42 -9.12
C GLY A 260 16.78 -2.33 -9.24
N LEU A 261 15.57 -1.79 -9.47
CA LEU A 261 14.36 -2.54 -9.83
C LEU A 261 13.52 -1.77 -10.85
N ALA A 262 14.16 -1.05 -11.79
CA ALA A 262 13.47 -0.22 -12.78
C ALA A 262 12.47 -1.04 -13.62
N ASN A 263 12.78 -2.32 -13.88
CA ASN A 263 11.96 -3.21 -14.68
C ASN A 263 10.85 -3.92 -13.88
N ALA A 264 10.79 -3.77 -12.56
CA ALA A 264 9.63 -4.17 -11.77
C ALA A 264 8.51 -3.16 -11.98
N GLN A 265 7.69 -3.31 -13.03
CA GLN A 265 6.79 -2.26 -13.50
C GLN A 265 5.47 -2.16 -12.72
N LEU A 266 4.89 -3.30 -12.33
CA LEU A 266 3.56 -3.39 -11.71
C LEU A 266 3.63 -4.11 -10.37
N ILE A 267 2.79 -3.73 -9.41
CA ILE A 267 2.55 -4.50 -8.19
C ILE A 267 1.33 -5.40 -8.40
N ALA A 268 1.52 -6.71 -8.34
CA ALA A 268 0.45 -7.68 -8.57
C ALA A 268 -0.14 -8.25 -7.26
N GLY A 269 0.64 -8.25 -6.18
CA GLY A 269 0.23 -8.82 -4.90
C GLY A 269 0.87 -8.14 -3.70
N LEU A 270 0.15 -8.09 -2.58
CA LEU A 270 0.61 -7.59 -1.28
C LEU A 270 0.46 -8.69 -0.25
N ASN A 271 1.59 -9.29 0.14
CA ASN A 271 1.66 -10.41 1.06
C ASN A 271 1.56 -9.94 2.50
N GLY A 272 2.21 -8.82 2.81
CA GLY A 272 2.20 -8.22 4.13
C GLY A 272 2.82 -6.84 4.17
N GLY A 273 2.63 -6.12 5.27
CA GLY A 273 3.28 -4.84 5.48
C GLY A 273 3.20 -4.38 6.92
N ALA A 274 4.29 -3.82 7.44
CA ALA A 274 4.36 -3.24 8.77
C ALA A 274 4.92 -1.81 8.72
N HIS A 275 4.17 -0.87 9.31
CA HIS A 275 4.67 0.46 9.62
C HIS A 275 5.40 0.38 10.97
N ALA A 276 6.67 -0.01 10.93
CA ALA A 276 7.45 -0.43 12.09
C ALA A 276 7.69 0.71 13.09
N ASN A 277 8.03 1.90 12.58
CA ASN A 277 8.25 3.10 13.38
C ASN A 277 7.64 4.33 12.67
N PRO A 278 7.28 5.39 13.43
CA PRO A 278 6.70 6.59 12.85
C PRO A 278 7.71 7.36 11.99
N CYS A 279 7.21 7.85 10.86
CA CYS A 279 7.88 8.82 10.00
C CYS A 279 7.31 10.22 10.26
N PHE A 280 8.17 11.22 10.26
CA PHE A 280 7.83 12.62 10.46
C PHE A 280 8.49 13.53 9.42
N ALA A 281 7.94 14.72 9.21
CA ALA A 281 8.62 15.71 8.38
C ALA A 281 10.03 16.01 8.91
N GLY A 282 10.97 16.18 7.98
CA GLY A 282 12.41 16.27 8.22
C GLY A 282 13.13 14.92 8.26
N ASP A 283 12.43 13.79 8.35
CA ASP A 283 13.07 12.48 8.19
C ASP A 283 13.44 12.29 6.70
N THR A 284 14.68 11.84 6.44
CA THR A 284 15.12 11.43 5.10
C THR A 284 14.88 9.95 4.88
N VAL A 285 13.96 9.61 3.98
CA VAL A 285 13.61 8.23 3.64
C VAL A 285 14.58 7.71 2.60
N THR A 286 15.22 6.58 2.91
CA THR A 286 15.98 5.73 1.99
C THR A 286 15.31 4.36 1.93
N ALA A 287 15.67 3.52 0.96
CA ALA A 287 15.09 2.19 0.82
C ALA A 287 16.09 1.14 0.38
N TRP A 288 15.80 -0.11 0.70
CA TRP A 288 16.46 -1.29 0.14
C TRP A 288 15.45 -2.39 -0.08
N SER A 289 15.76 -3.32 -0.98
CA SER A 289 14.92 -4.50 -1.25
C SER A 289 15.68 -5.80 -1.04
N GLU A 290 14.95 -6.85 -0.69
CA GLU A 290 15.41 -8.24 -0.68
C GLU A 290 14.56 -9.05 -1.66
N VAL A 291 15.20 -9.79 -2.55
CA VAL A 291 14.52 -10.74 -3.45
C VAL A 291 14.18 -11.98 -2.65
N LEU A 292 12.90 -12.18 -2.34
CA LEU A 292 12.43 -13.28 -1.50
C LEU A 292 12.10 -14.54 -2.32
N ASP A 293 11.62 -14.37 -3.54
CA ASP A 293 11.15 -15.46 -4.37
C ASP A 293 10.97 -15.01 -5.83
N LYS A 294 10.81 -15.99 -6.74
CA LYS A 294 10.48 -15.77 -8.15
C LYS A 294 9.35 -16.70 -8.58
N ALA A 295 8.55 -16.27 -9.55
CA ALA A 295 7.54 -17.12 -10.15
C ALA A 295 7.36 -16.82 -11.65
N GLU A 296 7.07 -17.87 -12.42
CA GLU A 296 6.59 -17.74 -13.79
C GLU A 296 5.15 -17.21 -13.80
N THR A 297 4.78 -16.52 -14.89
CA THR A 297 3.41 -16.06 -15.09
C THR A 297 2.89 -16.51 -16.45
N PRO A 298 1.56 -16.57 -16.66
CA PRO A 298 1.01 -16.94 -17.96
C PRO A 298 1.12 -15.82 -19.01
N ALA A 299 1.52 -14.59 -18.64
CA ALA A 299 1.63 -13.48 -19.60
C ALA A 299 2.93 -13.57 -20.41
N PRO A 300 2.91 -13.28 -21.73
CA PRO A 300 4.08 -13.42 -22.59
C PRO A 300 5.24 -12.52 -22.14
N GLY A 301 6.40 -13.13 -21.88
CA GLY A 301 7.59 -12.40 -21.48
C GLY A 301 7.56 -11.83 -20.05
N VAL A 302 6.57 -12.21 -19.22
CA VAL A 302 6.38 -11.64 -17.88
C VAL A 302 6.66 -12.67 -16.79
N GLY A 303 7.48 -12.29 -15.82
CA GLY A 303 7.74 -13.00 -14.57
C GLY A 303 7.24 -12.21 -13.36
N ALA A 304 7.26 -12.84 -12.19
CA ALA A 304 6.96 -12.19 -10.92
C ALA A 304 8.15 -12.33 -9.95
N LEU A 305 8.55 -11.22 -9.34
CA LEU A 305 9.49 -11.17 -8.22
C LEU A 305 8.73 -10.93 -6.92
N ARG A 306 8.99 -11.75 -5.91
CA ARG A 306 8.57 -11.43 -4.55
C ARG A 306 9.66 -10.62 -3.89
N LEU A 307 9.30 -9.45 -3.41
CA LEU A 307 10.22 -8.47 -2.88
C LEU A 307 9.79 -8.09 -1.47
N ARG A 308 10.75 -8.12 -0.54
CA ARG A 308 10.66 -7.30 0.66
C ARG A 308 11.24 -5.94 0.32
N LEU A 309 10.44 -4.90 0.42
CA LEU A 309 10.83 -3.50 0.26
C LEU A 309 10.82 -2.83 1.64
N VAL A 310 11.97 -2.33 2.07
CA VAL A 310 12.16 -1.72 3.39
C VAL A 310 12.49 -0.26 3.23
N ALA A 311 11.73 0.59 3.93
CA ALA A 311 12.05 2.02 4.01
C ALA A 311 12.67 2.31 5.38
N THR A 312 13.73 3.13 5.38
CA THR A 312 14.44 3.50 6.61
C THR A 312 14.72 5.00 6.64
N LYS A 313 15.05 5.52 7.82
CA LYS A 313 15.60 6.88 8.00
C LYS A 313 17.09 6.86 8.34
N GLY A 314 17.82 6.02 7.63
CA GLY A 314 19.23 5.70 7.87
C GLY A 314 19.41 4.23 8.29
N GLY A 315 20.65 3.84 8.57
CA GLY A 315 20.99 2.46 8.91
C GLY A 315 21.72 1.74 7.78
N VAL A 316 21.88 0.43 7.92
CA VAL A 316 22.60 -0.43 6.96
C VAL A 316 21.58 -1.27 6.18
N PRO A 317 21.62 -1.30 4.83
CA PRO A 317 20.78 -2.17 4.02
C PRO A 317 20.82 -3.64 4.48
N GLY A 318 19.68 -4.34 4.38
CA GLY A 318 19.54 -5.72 4.84
C GLY A 318 19.33 -5.91 6.34
N ARG A 319 19.50 -4.86 7.17
CA ARG A 319 19.22 -4.93 8.61
C ARG A 319 17.79 -4.50 8.91
N LEU A 320 17.00 -5.40 9.50
CA LEU A 320 15.59 -5.16 9.79
C LEU A 320 15.25 -5.15 11.29
N ARG A 321 15.84 -6.08 12.04
CA ARG A 321 15.52 -6.33 13.46
C ARG A 321 16.78 -6.45 14.30
N ASP A 322 16.65 -6.17 15.59
CA ASP A 322 17.66 -6.49 16.59
C ASP A 322 17.66 -7.98 16.96
N ASP A 323 18.61 -8.39 17.80
CA ASP A 323 18.76 -9.78 18.25
C ASP A 323 17.55 -10.27 19.08
N ALA A 324 16.70 -9.36 19.57
CA ALA A 324 15.45 -9.68 20.25
C ALA A 324 14.25 -9.78 19.30
N GLY A 325 14.47 -9.62 17.99
CA GLY A 325 13.43 -9.68 16.96
C GLY A 325 12.55 -8.43 16.87
N LYS A 326 12.93 -7.32 17.52
CA LYS A 326 12.22 -6.05 17.40
C LYS A 326 12.74 -5.29 16.18
N TYR A 327 11.86 -4.60 15.45
CA TYR A 327 12.30 -3.72 14.37
C TYR A 327 13.29 -2.66 14.90
N LEU A 328 14.35 -2.43 14.13
CA LEU A 328 15.32 -1.40 14.44
C LEU A 328 14.65 -0.01 14.41
N PRO A 329 15.05 0.95 15.26
CA PRO A 329 14.40 2.27 15.37
C PRO A 329 14.34 3.08 14.07
N GLU A 330 15.29 2.85 13.16
CA GLU A 330 15.42 3.48 11.85
C GLU A 330 14.49 2.88 10.78
N VAL A 331 13.97 1.67 10.98
CA VAL A 331 13.07 1.01 10.02
C VAL A 331 11.68 1.64 10.11
N LEU A 332 11.24 2.25 9.02
CA LEU A 332 9.92 2.87 8.91
C LEU A 332 8.88 1.89 8.35
N LEU A 333 9.27 1.11 7.35
CA LEU A 333 8.41 0.20 6.59
C LEU A 333 9.11 -1.12 6.35
N ASP A 334 8.38 -2.22 6.48
CA ASP A 334 8.72 -3.56 5.95
C ASP A 334 7.53 -4.03 5.11
N LEU A 335 7.68 -4.08 3.79
CA LEU A 335 6.60 -4.38 2.84
C LEU A 335 6.96 -5.64 2.04
N ASP A 336 6.12 -6.66 2.08
CA ASP A 336 6.29 -7.90 1.31
C ASP A 336 5.25 -7.94 0.18
N HIS A 337 5.71 -7.92 -1.06
CA HIS A 337 4.85 -7.78 -2.24
C HIS A 337 5.37 -8.58 -3.44
N TRP A 338 4.51 -8.79 -4.42
CA TRP A 338 4.84 -9.32 -5.74
C TRP A 338 4.86 -8.19 -6.77
N ALA A 339 5.92 -8.11 -7.56
CA ALA A 339 6.04 -7.20 -8.68
C ALA A 339 6.25 -7.96 -10.01
N LEU A 340 5.73 -7.42 -11.11
CA LEU A 340 5.87 -8.01 -12.45
C LEU A 340 7.07 -7.42 -13.19
N VAL A 341 7.88 -8.29 -13.78
CA VAL A 341 9.14 -7.98 -14.48
C VAL A 341 9.23 -8.69 -15.83
N PRO A 342 10.03 -8.19 -16.79
CA PRO A 342 10.37 -8.93 -18.00
C PRO A 342 11.24 -10.17 -17.70
N VAL A 343 11.08 -11.23 -18.49
CA VAL A 343 11.90 -12.47 -18.44
C VAL A 343 13.05 -12.48 -19.44
#